data_AF-A0A1C4UKJ9-F1
#
_entry.id   AF-A0A1C4UKJ9-F1
#
_cell.length_a   1.000
_cell.length_b   1.000
_cell.length_c   1.000
_cell.angle_alpha   90.00
_cell.angle_beta   90.00
_cell.angle_gamma   90.00
#
_symmetry.space_group_name_H-M   'P 1'
#
loop_
_entity.id
_entity.type
_entity.pdbx_description
1 polymer ?
#
loop_
_entity_poly.entity_id
_entity_poly.type
_entity_poly.pdbx_seq_one_letter_code
_entity_poly.pdbx_strand_id
1 'polypeptide(L)'
;MATPQTPYDAVLHAARDVTRLDTALDAEMLGAALLGSVYAIAETDRERAVREFVAGFLAATSRRRTAAATTIRSVFAALVPDAEGAAKVRPGTQAPAWSGQLGRVHLTGAWSYGDVYGDQTSYLATFAYDDATGGPEHALVALVDHNIGITKDVFVGGPAERILEQVRQMCATDDLTWFREEDPARMHGEVSRHLTVTDDLGDLPGEGSIATDRALVGARLAVLPGAPADTLTWDAEPLTGEERTELVRAFLASPEAVRAGLHALDGDAELASLHFCLGLLFDHAASFPDADPLRWSPAVAGLFLLDWVHRRAVLDMDDAAMLPRVLRAWTAFAGHRRGLPEQAVSRTDEAIEELVPEFARLYSTGERRSPATAAVAQLMADGVDPDDPAALDAWIEANRQRLGDDTP
;
A
#
# COMPACT_ATOMS: atom_id res chain seq x y z
N MET A 1 13.12 -22.93 34.51
CA MET A 1 12.95 -21.46 34.38
C MET A 1 11.48 -21.18 34.55
N ALA A 2 11.10 -20.18 35.36
CA ALA A 2 9.69 -19.84 35.57
C ALA A 2 9.10 -19.20 34.30
N THR A 3 7.85 -19.51 33.99
CA THR A 3 7.09 -18.91 32.89
C THR A 3 7.02 -17.38 33.07
N PRO A 4 7.25 -16.55 32.03
CA PRO A 4 7.15 -15.10 32.17
C PRO A 4 5.74 -14.70 32.61
N GLN A 5 5.65 -13.87 33.65
CA GLN A 5 4.37 -13.45 34.25
C GLN A 5 3.82 -12.18 33.61
N THR A 6 4.65 -11.44 32.87
CA THR A 6 4.28 -10.20 32.17
C THR A 6 4.93 -10.16 30.79
N PRO A 7 4.37 -9.39 29.83
CA PRO A 7 5.03 -9.13 28.53
C PRO A 7 6.46 -8.58 28.70
N TYR A 8 6.69 -7.74 29.72
CA TYR A 8 8.02 -7.19 30.01
C TYR A 8 9.02 -8.25 30.47
N ASP A 9 8.57 -9.25 31.24
CA ASP A 9 9.42 -10.38 31.62
C ASP A 9 9.76 -11.27 30.43
N ALA A 10 8.83 -11.44 29.49
CA ALA A 10 9.08 -12.15 28.24
C ALA A 10 10.15 -11.44 27.41
N VAL A 11 10.05 -10.11 27.24
CA VAL A 11 11.08 -9.30 26.57
C VAL A 11 12.44 -9.44 27.25
N LEU A 12 12.51 -9.30 28.58
CA LEU A 12 13.76 -9.43 29.31
C LEU A 12 14.35 -10.84 29.22
N HIS A 13 13.51 -11.87 29.15
CA HIS A 13 13.94 -13.25 28.97
C HIS A 13 14.50 -13.50 27.56
N ALA A 14 13.85 -12.93 26.54
CA ALA A 14 14.29 -13.01 25.15
C ALA A 14 15.59 -12.22 24.91
N ALA A 15 15.71 -11.04 25.51
CA ALA A 15 16.88 -10.17 25.42
C ALA A 15 18.01 -10.53 26.41
N ARG A 16 17.98 -11.69 27.06
CA ARG A 16 18.97 -12.07 28.10
C ARG A 16 20.42 -12.08 27.59
N ASP A 17 20.59 -12.37 26.30
CA ASP A 17 21.88 -12.49 25.63
C ASP A 17 22.25 -11.22 24.83
N VAL A 18 21.48 -10.13 24.96
CA VAL A 18 21.73 -8.87 24.22
C VAL A 18 23.15 -8.34 24.42
N THR A 19 23.75 -8.55 25.59
CA THR A 19 25.12 -8.10 25.89
C THR A 19 26.21 -8.91 25.19
N ARG A 20 25.85 -10.03 24.54
CA ARG A 20 26.76 -10.90 23.78
C ARG A 20 26.76 -10.58 22.29
N LEU A 21 25.91 -9.65 21.84
CA LEU A 21 25.91 -9.19 20.46
C LEU A 21 27.18 -8.40 20.19
N ASP A 22 27.66 -8.49 18.95
CA ASP A 22 28.94 -7.92 18.54
C ASP A 22 28.79 -6.45 18.10
N THR A 23 27.62 -6.08 17.57
CA THR A 23 27.39 -4.77 16.96
C THR A 23 26.12 -4.07 17.45
N ALA A 24 26.04 -2.76 17.24
CA ALA A 24 24.84 -1.98 17.53
C ALA A 24 23.69 -2.35 16.57
N LEU A 25 23.99 -2.62 15.30
CA LEU A 25 23.03 -3.06 14.30
C LEU A 25 22.33 -4.36 14.74
N ASP A 26 23.08 -5.38 15.19
CA ASP A 26 22.49 -6.63 15.67
C ASP A 26 21.55 -6.39 16.86
N ALA A 27 21.93 -5.47 17.75
CA ALA A 27 21.13 -5.11 18.90
C ALA A 27 19.85 -4.37 18.52
N GLU A 28 19.93 -3.47 17.54
CA GLU A 28 18.78 -2.76 16.97
C GLU A 28 17.83 -3.72 16.25
N MET A 29 18.34 -4.66 15.44
CA MET A 29 17.54 -5.71 14.79
C MET A 29 16.84 -6.62 15.81
N LEU A 30 17.55 -7.05 16.86
CA LEU A 30 16.93 -7.78 17.97
C LEU A 30 15.83 -6.95 18.64
N GLY A 31 16.11 -5.67 18.90
CA GLY A 31 15.15 -4.77 19.52
C GLY A 31 13.88 -4.59 18.68
N ALA A 32 14.04 -4.38 17.38
CA ALA A 32 12.95 -4.24 16.44
C ALA A 32 12.11 -5.52 16.38
N ALA A 33 12.74 -6.69 16.27
CA ALA A 33 12.05 -7.97 16.25
C ALA A 33 11.20 -8.21 17.52
N LEU A 34 11.70 -7.80 18.70
CA LEU A 34 10.95 -7.89 19.95
C LEU A 34 9.76 -6.93 19.99
N LEU A 35 9.89 -5.73 19.45
CA LEU A 35 8.79 -4.77 19.32
C LEU A 35 7.78 -5.19 18.25
N GLY A 36 8.22 -5.99 17.26
CA GLY A 36 7.36 -6.46 16.18
C GLY A 36 6.20 -7.34 16.64
N SER A 37 6.35 -8.07 17.74
CA SER A 37 5.21 -8.79 18.33
C SER A 37 4.13 -7.85 18.88
N VAL A 38 4.52 -6.69 19.43
CA VAL A 38 3.57 -5.68 19.90
C VAL A 38 2.87 -5.02 18.71
N TYR A 39 3.65 -4.69 17.69
CA TYR A 39 3.14 -4.14 16.43
C TYR A 39 2.13 -5.06 15.75
N ALA A 40 2.44 -6.36 15.64
CA ALA A 40 1.58 -7.34 14.97
C ALA A 40 0.25 -7.61 15.71
N ILE A 41 0.23 -7.49 17.04
CA ILE A 41 -0.96 -7.79 17.86
C ILE A 41 -1.89 -6.58 17.96
N ALA A 42 -1.38 -5.36 17.79
CA ALA A 42 -2.21 -4.16 17.81
C ALA A 42 -3.15 -4.13 16.59
N GLU A 43 -4.42 -3.77 16.83
CA GLU A 43 -5.47 -3.76 15.81
C GLU A 43 -5.44 -2.50 14.93
N THR A 44 -5.14 -1.33 15.53
CA THR A 44 -5.00 -0.02 14.87
C THR A 44 -4.00 0.85 15.64
N ASP A 45 -3.58 1.98 15.06
CA ASP A 45 -2.62 2.92 15.65
C ASP A 45 -1.38 2.19 16.23
N ARG A 46 -0.81 1.29 15.42
CA ARG A 46 0.27 0.38 15.86
C ARG A 46 1.50 1.12 16.32
N GLU A 47 1.80 2.27 15.70
CA GLU A 47 2.91 3.13 16.11
C GLU A 47 2.73 3.59 17.56
N ARG A 48 1.53 4.05 17.93
CA ARG A 48 1.22 4.42 19.31
C ARG A 48 1.26 3.23 20.25
N ALA A 49 0.72 2.08 19.87
CA ALA A 49 0.77 0.87 20.70
C ALA A 49 2.21 0.47 21.07
N VAL A 50 3.12 0.51 20.09
CA VAL A 50 4.56 0.28 20.32
C VAL A 50 5.15 1.35 21.23
N ARG A 51 4.82 2.64 21.03
CA ARG A 51 5.29 3.76 21.85
C ARG A 51 4.86 3.64 23.31
N GLU A 52 3.60 3.32 23.55
CA GLU A 52 3.03 3.11 24.89
C GLU A 52 3.65 1.88 25.57
N PHE A 53 3.87 0.80 24.82
CA PHE A 53 4.57 -0.38 25.32
C PHE A 53 6.00 -0.06 25.76
N VAL A 54 6.77 0.67 24.94
CA VAL A 54 8.14 1.08 25.28
C VAL A 54 8.14 1.96 26.52
N ALA A 55 7.24 2.96 26.60
CA ALA A 55 7.12 3.82 27.78
C ALA A 55 6.86 3.00 29.07
N GLY A 56 5.89 2.09 29.02
CA GLY A 56 5.56 1.17 30.11
C GLY A 56 6.73 0.25 30.49
N PHE A 57 7.41 -0.30 29.49
CA PHE A 57 8.59 -1.15 29.69
C PHE A 57 9.73 -0.39 30.38
N LEU A 58 10.06 0.82 29.91
CA LEU A 58 11.11 1.65 30.49
C LEU A 58 10.82 2.02 31.95
N ALA A 59 9.56 2.32 32.27
CA ALA A 59 9.12 2.63 33.64
C ALA A 59 9.19 1.40 34.55
N ALA A 60 8.59 0.28 34.14
CA ALA A 60 8.49 -0.95 34.92
C ALA A 60 9.85 -1.61 35.17
N THR A 61 10.79 -1.48 34.24
CA THR A 61 12.13 -2.09 34.35
C THR A 61 13.20 -1.16 34.90
N SER A 62 12.85 0.09 35.25
CA SER A 62 13.79 1.13 35.74
C SER A 62 14.65 0.71 36.94
N ARG A 63 14.12 -0.15 37.82
CA ARG A 63 14.82 -0.68 39.01
C ARG A 63 15.63 -1.94 38.74
N ARG A 64 15.45 -2.60 37.59
CA ARG A 64 16.22 -3.79 37.21
C ARG A 64 17.59 -3.36 36.72
N ARG A 65 18.64 -3.74 37.44
CA ARG A 65 20.04 -3.33 37.20
C ARG A 65 20.89 -4.38 36.50
N THR A 66 20.30 -5.45 35.97
CA THR A 66 21.07 -6.43 35.20
C THR A 66 21.61 -5.80 33.92
N ALA A 67 22.77 -6.27 33.46
CA ALA A 67 23.38 -5.75 32.23
C ALA A 67 22.43 -5.88 31.03
N ALA A 68 21.77 -7.04 30.87
CA ALA A 68 20.76 -7.24 29.83
C ALA A 68 19.59 -6.25 29.91
N ALA A 69 19.01 -6.02 31.10
CA ALA A 69 17.88 -5.10 31.27
C ALA A 69 18.27 -3.63 30.97
N THR A 70 19.46 -3.20 31.39
CA THR A 70 19.92 -1.83 31.10
C THR A 70 20.29 -1.65 29.62
N THR A 71 20.82 -2.70 28.99
CA THR A 71 21.18 -2.70 27.56
C THR A 71 19.94 -2.66 26.68
N ILE A 72 18.95 -3.55 26.88
CA ILE A 72 17.73 -3.57 26.05
C ILE A 72 16.90 -2.29 26.21
N ARG A 73 16.89 -1.66 27.40
CA ARG A 73 16.28 -0.33 27.57
C ARG A 73 16.94 0.73 26.70
N SER A 74 18.27 0.66 26.52
CA SER A 74 19.01 1.59 25.66
C SER A 74 18.68 1.36 24.19
N VAL A 75 18.57 0.09 23.77
CA VAL A 75 18.10 -0.30 22.43
C VAL A 75 16.69 0.24 22.15
N PHE A 76 15.72 -0.03 23.03
CA PHE A 76 14.34 0.44 22.85
C PHE A 76 14.23 1.97 22.85
N ALA A 77 14.99 2.66 23.70
CA ALA A 77 15.02 4.11 23.69
C ALA A 77 15.64 4.71 22.42
N ALA A 78 16.55 3.99 21.75
CA ALA A 78 17.11 4.41 20.47
C ALA A 78 16.15 4.14 19.30
N LEU A 79 15.43 3.00 19.32
CA LEU A 79 14.45 2.64 18.29
C LEU A 79 13.17 3.49 18.37
N VAL A 80 12.76 3.87 19.58
CA VAL A 80 11.53 4.64 19.83
C VAL A 80 11.84 5.85 20.72
N PRO A 81 12.53 6.87 20.18
CA PRO A 81 13.02 8.01 20.95
C PRO A 81 11.91 8.89 21.54
N ASP A 82 10.72 8.85 20.93
CA ASP A 82 9.55 9.63 21.35
C ASP A 82 8.74 8.96 22.48
N ALA A 83 9.11 7.74 22.88
CA ALA A 83 8.46 7.08 24.02
C ALA A 83 8.80 7.79 25.34
N GLU A 84 7.81 7.89 26.23
CA GLU A 84 8.02 8.55 27.52
C GLU A 84 9.16 7.87 28.30
N GLY A 85 10.14 8.66 28.71
CA GLY A 85 11.30 8.19 29.47
C GLY A 85 12.48 7.71 28.64
N ALA A 86 12.37 7.60 27.30
CA ALA A 86 13.47 7.24 26.40
C ALA A 86 14.68 8.19 26.57
N ALA A 87 14.45 9.50 26.52
CA ALA A 87 15.51 10.51 26.72
C ALA A 87 16.22 10.46 28.10
N LYS A 88 15.61 9.81 29.10
CA LYS A 88 16.18 9.63 30.45
C LYS A 88 17.01 8.36 30.56
N VAL A 89 16.97 7.47 29.56
CA VAL A 89 17.79 6.26 29.53
C VAL A 89 19.26 6.67 29.40
N ARG A 90 20.10 5.96 30.16
CA ARG A 90 21.55 6.13 30.16
C ARG A 90 22.18 4.75 30.02
N PRO A 91 23.29 4.62 29.29
CA PRO A 91 24.03 3.36 29.23
C PRO A 91 24.38 2.87 30.64
N GLY A 92 24.31 1.56 30.84
CA GLY A 92 24.75 0.92 32.08
C GLY A 92 26.26 0.96 32.25
N THR A 93 26.75 0.74 33.47
CA THR A 93 28.20 0.64 33.75
C THR A 93 28.86 -0.56 33.08
N GLN A 94 28.08 -1.58 32.73
CA GLN A 94 28.50 -2.78 31.98
C GLN A 94 27.96 -2.77 30.55
N ALA A 95 27.69 -1.57 29.99
CA ALA A 95 27.22 -1.47 28.62
C ALA A 95 28.26 -2.02 27.64
N PRO A 96 27.85 -2.85 26.65
CA PRO A 96 28.71 -3.23 25.55
C PRO A 96 29.31 -2.02 24.82
N ALA A 97 30.47 -2.20 24.19
CA ALA A 97 31.18 -1.12 23.48
C ALA A 97 30.30 -0.47 22.40
N TRP A 98 29.51 -1.28 21.69
CA TRP A 98 28.59 -0.82 20.66
C TRP A 98 27.41 0.02 21.17
N SER A 99 27.11 0.04 22.48
CA SER A 99 25.95 0.77 23.01
C SER A 99 26.01 2.27 22.74
N GLY A 100 27.21 2.83 22.59
CA GLY A 100 27.40 4.23 22.21
C GLY A 100 27.08 4.53 20.74
N GLN A 101 26.94 3.51 19.91
CA GLN A 101 26.70 3.63 18.47
C GLN A 101 25.23 3.46 18.10
N LEU A 102 24.34 3.09 19.04
CA LEU A 102 22.91 2.96 18.77
C LEU A 102 22.33 4.20 18.08
N GLY A 103 21.71 4.00 16.92
CA GLY A 103 21.10 5.04 16.08
C GLY A 103 22.09 5.99 15.40
N ARG A 104 23.40 5.84 15.59
CA ARG A 104 24.43 6.75 15.03
C ARG A 104 24.87 6.34 13.63
N VAL A 105 23.89 6.17 12.75
CA VAL A 105 24.12 5.86 11.34
C VAL A 105 24.07 7.12 10.50
N HIS A 106 24.76 7.12 9.36
CA HIS A 106 24.60 8.11 8.32
C HIS A 106 24.18 7.45 7.00
N LEU A 107 23.44 8.20 6.18
CA LEU A 107 23.03 7.77 4.85
C LEU A 107 24.25 7.70 3.91
N THR A 108 24.40 6.59 3.19
CA THR A 108 25.44 6.41 2.16
C THR A 108 24.88 6.48 0.74
N GLY A 109 23.59 6.23 0.54
CA GLY A 109 22.91 6.40 -0.73
C GLY A 109 21.41 6.10 -0.68
N ALA A 110 20.67 6.60 -1.66
CA ALA A 110 19.22 6.41 -1.79
C ALA A 110 18.82 6.17 -3.25
N TRP A 111 17.93 5.20 -3.46
CA TRP A 111 17.44 4.77 -4.76
C TRP A 111 15.96 4.41 -4.68
N SER A 112 15.31 4.40 -5.84
CA SER A 112 13.99 3.81 -5.99
C SER A 112 13.91 3.00 -7.26
N TYR A 113 13.04 2.00 -7.23
CA TYR A 113 12.73 1.15 -8.36
C TYR A 113 11.28 0.71 -8.30
N GLY A 114 10.72 0.32 -9.43
CA GLY A 114 9.32 -0.07 -9.52
C GLY A 114 8.99 -0.62 -10.88
N ASP A 115 7.72 -0.98 -11.08
CA ASP A 115 7.21 -1.37 -12.37
C ASP A 115 6.87 -0.15 -13.24
N VAL A 116 6.83 -0.34 -14.56
CA VAL A 116 6.50 0.71 -15.53
C VAL A 116 5.04 1.16 -15.46
N TYR A 117 4.13 0.35 -14.92
CA TYR A 117 2.72 0.75 -14.78
C TYR A 117 2.55 1.76 -13.64
N GLY A 118 3.41 1.74 -12.63
CA GLY A 118 3.29 2.52 -11.41
C GLY A 118 2.35 1.86 -10.40
N ASP A 119 2.29 0.53 -10.38
CA ASP A 119 1.57 -0.21 -9.35
C ASP A 119 2.34 -0.18 -8.02
N GLN A 120 3.65 -0.33 -8.08
CA GLN A 120 4.51 -0.46 -6.93
C GLN A 120 5.80 0.34 -7.07
N THR A 121 6.24 0.90 -5.95
CA THR A 121 7.56 1.54 -5.82
C THR A 121 8.27 1.00 -4.60
N SER A 122 9.45 0.43 -4.79
CA SER A 122 10.39 0.15 -3.71
C SER A 122 11.38 1.30 -3.53
N TYR A 123 11.51 1.75 -2.30
CA TYR A 123 12.53 2.71 -1.88
C TYR A 123 13.65 2.00 -1.14
N LEU A 124 14.90 2.29 -1.50
CA LEU A 124 16.09 1.67 -0.93
C LEU A 124 17.04 2.76 -0.43
N ALA A 125 17.44 2.69 0.83
CA ALA A 125 18.47 3.56 1.40
C ALA A 125 19.55 2.72 2.09
N THR A 126 20.81 3.06 1.88
CA THR A 126 21.96 2.39 2.51
C THR A 126 22.55 3.26 3.61
N PHE A 127 23.02 2.63 4.67
CA PHE A 127 23.49 3.30 5.86
C PHE A 127 24.76 2.65 6.39
N ALA A 128 25.66 3.47 6.90
CA ALA A 128 26.87 3.03 7.57
C ALA A 128 26.99 3.64 8.97
N TYR A 129 27.71 2.94 9.84
CA TYR A 129 28.21 3.49 11.09
C TYR A 129 29.64 3.99 10.87
N ASP A 130 30.01 5.08 11.53
CA ASP A 130 31.39 5.59 11.50
C ASP A 130 32.37 4.69 12.29
N ASP A 131 31.84 3.95 13.27
CA ASP A 131 32.59 3.07 14.16
C ASP A 131 32.27 1.61 13.82
N ALA A 132 33.30 0.76 13.74
CA ALA A 132 33.16 -0.66 13.42
C ALA A 132 32.31 -1.45 14.44
N THR A 133 32.21 -0.98 15.68
CA THR A 133 31.30 -1.55 16.69
C THR A 133 29.83 -1.21 16.42
N GLY A 134 29.55 -0.24 15.55
CA GLY A 134 28.20 0.05 15.09
C GLY A 134 27.62 -1.08 14.22
N GLY A 135 28.43 -1.62 13.33
CA GLY A 135 28.07 -2.76 12.48
C GLY A 135 28.45 -2.55 11.01
N PRO A 136 28.26 -3.58 10.16
CA PRO A 136 28.48 -3.46 8.72
C PRO A 136 27.45 -2.52 8.08
N GLU A 137 27.74 -2.07 6.86
CA GLU A 137 26.79 -1.31 6.04
C GLU A 137 25.54 -2.15 5.74
N HIS A 138 24.37 -1.55 5.93
CA HIS A 138 23.07 -2.19 5.74
C HIS A 138 22.13 -1.33 4.89
N ALA A 139 21.16 -1.96 4.27
CA ALA A 139 20.10 -1.33 3.51
C ALA A 139 18.78 -1.38 4.27
N LEU A 140 17.99 -0.32 4.12
CA LEU A 140 16.56 -0.30 4.34
C LEU A 140 15.89 -0.42 2.98
N VAL A 141 14.89 -1.30 2.87
CA VAL A 141 14.00 -1.37 1.71
C VAL A 141 12.56 -1.24 2.18
N ALA A 142 11.77 -0.41 1.51
CA ALA A 142 10.34 -0.27 1.75
C ALA A 142 9.58 -0.39 0.42
N LEU A 143 8.67 -1.34 0.33
CA LEU A 143 7.81 -1.56 -0.84
C LEU A 143 6.46 -0.88 -0.61
N VAL A 144 6.16 0.12 -1.43
CA VAL A 144 4.88 0.82 -1.48
C VAL A 144 4.04 0.23 -2.60
N ASP A 145 2.78 -0.09 -2.30
CA ASP A 145 1.77 -0.54 -3.26
C ASP A 145 0.72 0.56 -3.44
N HIS A 146 0.74 1.20 -4.60
CA HIS A 146 -0.11 2.35 -4.95
C HIS A 146 -1.55 1.96 -5.28
N ASN A 147 -1.80 0.67 -5.56
CA ASN A 147 -3.16 0.18 -5.82
C ASN A 147 -4.00 0.11 -4.55
N ILE A 148 -3.36 -0.05 -3.40
CA ILE A 148 -4.02 -0.10 -2.09
C ILE A 148 -3.54 1.01 -1.14
N GLY A 149 -2.56 1.81 -1.53
CA GLY A 149 -2.12 3.00 -0.81
C GLY A 149 -1.37 2.71 0.49
N ILE A 150 -0.61 1.61 0.54
CA ILE A 150 0.09 1.18 1.77
C ILE A 150 1.57 0.83 1.51
N THR A 151 2.37 0.81 2.56
CA THR A 151 3.68 0.16 2.55
C THR A 151 3.45 -1.31 2.81
N LYS A 152 3.53 -2.12 1.75
CA LYS A 152 3.21 -3.54 1.77
C LYS A 152 4.23 -4.37 2.52
N ASP A 153 5.51 -4.03 2.40
CA ASP A 153 6.59 -4.71 3.11
C ASP A 153 7.76 -3.75 3.39
N VAL A 154 8.51 -4.03 4.44
CA VAL A 154 9.76 -3.34 4.76
C VAL A 154 10.76 -4.32 5.33
N PHE A 155 12.05 -4.10 5.07
CA PHE A 155 13.10 -4.81 5.78
C PHE A 155 14.36 -3.96 5.96
N VAL A 156 15.15 -4.31 6.97
CA VAL A 156 16.50 -3.75 7.18
C VAL A 156 17.51 -4.89 7.30
N GLY A 157 18.52 -4.89 6.44
CA GLY A 157 19.50 -5.98 6.42
C GLY A 157 20.73 -5.66 5.58
N GLY A 158 21.71 -6.55 5.57
CA GLY A 158 22.94 -6.37 4.82
C GLY A 158 23.55 -7.68 4.32
N PRO A 159 24.68 -7.61 3.59
CA PRO A 159 25.41 -6.40 3.24
C PRO A 159 24.67 -5.50 2.23
N ALA A 160 24.72 -4.18 2.43
CA ALA A 160 24.05 -3.19 1.57
C ALA A 160 24.41 -3.33 0.07
N GLU A 161 25.71 -3.46 -0.23
CA GLU A 161 26.22 -3.61 -1.60
C GLU A 161 25.58 -4.79 -2.34
N ARG A 162 25.45 -5.93 -1.66
CA ARG A 162 24.86 -7.15 -2.24
C ARG A 162 23.39 -6.95 -2.58
N ILE A 163 22.63 -6.30 -1.68
CA ILE A 163 21.21 -6.00 -1.91
C ILE A 163 21.08 -5.05 -3.12
N LEU A 164 21.89 -4.00 -3.16
CA LEU A 164 21.88 -3.03 -4.25
C LEU A 164 22.26 -3.66 -5.60
N GLU A 165 23.28 -4.52 -5.64
CA GLU A 165 23.69 -5.25 -6.83
C GLU A 165 22.56 -6.18 -7.33
N GLN A 166 21.92 -6.92 -6.41
CA GLN A 166 20.81 -7.79 -6.74
C GLN A 166 19.62 -7.01 -7.33
N VAL A 167 19.26 -5.88 -6.73
CA VAL A 167 18.19 -5.00 -7.24
C VAL A 167 18.55 -4.46 -8.63
N ARG A 168 19.77 -3.96 -8.83
CA ARG A 168 20.23 -3.48 -10.14
C ARG A 168 20.19 -4.56 -11.20
N GLN A 169 20.63 -5.79 -10.85
CA GLN A 169 20.59 -6.91 -11.77
C GLN A 169 19.16 -7.29 -12.14
N MET A 170 18.26 -7.39 -11.15
CA MET A 170 16.84 -7.66 -11.36
C MET A 170 16.24 -6.64 -12.33
N CYS A 171 16.43 -5.34 -12.07
CA CYS A 171 15.88 -4.29 -12.92
C CYS A 171 16.51 -4.24 -14.32
N ALA A 172 17.79 -4.57 -14.45
CA ALA A 172 18.46 -4.63 -15.75
C ALA A 172 17.99 -5.80 -16.63
N THR A 173 17.36 -6.83 -16.03
CA THR A 173 16.87 -8.02 -16.75
C THR A 173 15.38 -7.98 -17.06
N ASP A 174 14.63 -7.04 -16.49
CA ASP A 174 13.18 -6.90 -16.68
C ASP A 174 12.85 -5.52 -17.27
N ASP A 175 12.55 -5.50 -18.56
CA ASP A 175 12.18 -4.30 -19.34
C ASP A 175 10.90 -3.62 -18.82
N LEU A 176 10.13 -4.27 -17.93
CA LEU A 176 8.96 -3.69 -17.28
C LEU A 176 9.26 -3.08 -15.92
N THR A 177 10.54 -2.93 -15.57
CA THR A 177 10.96 -2.27 -14.34
C THR A 177 11.91 -1.11 -14.64
N TRP A 178 11.99 -0.17 -13.71
CA TRP A 178 12.92 0.95 -13.74
C TRP A 178 13.69 1.02 -12.43
N PHE A 179 14.89 1.60 -12.48
CA PHE A 179 15.76 1.83 -11.32
C PHE A 179 16.42 3.21 -11.46
N ARG A 180 16.43 4.01 -10.39
CA ARG A 180 17.07 5.34 -10.37
C ARG A 180 17.56 5.72 -8.98
N GLU A 181 18.42 6.74 -8.93
CA GLU A 181 18.70 7.46 -7.70
C GLU A 181 17.44 8.20 -7.21
N GLU A 182 17.33 8.33 -5.90
CA GLU A 182 16.17 8.95 -5.25
C GLU A 182 16.59 10.10 -4.34
N ASP A 183 15.73 11.11 -4.24
CA ASP A 183 15.87 12.16 -3.24
C ASP A 183 15.54 11.58 -1.85
N PRO A 184 16.47 11.58 -0.89
CA PRO A 184 16.23 11.09 0.46
C PRO A 184 15.03 11.77 1.16
N ALA A 185 14.76 13.05 0.88
CA ALA A 185 13.61 13.75 1.45
C ALA A 185 12.29 13.23 0.89
N ARG A 186 12.24 12.98 -0.43
CA ARG A 186 11.08 12.38 -1.08
C ARG A 186 10.82 10.96 -0.58
N MET A 187 11.86 10.13 -0.50
CA MET A 187 11.77 8.79 0.06
C MET A 187 11.19 8.81 1.49
N HIS A 188 11.69 9.72 2.33
CA HIS A 188 11.18 9.87 3.69
C HIS A 188 9.68 10.23 3.70
N GLY A 189 9.27 11.21 2.90
CA GLY A 189 7.87 11.61 2.81
C GLY A 189 6.96 10.49 2.32
N GLU A 190 7.31 9.85 1.21
CA GLU A 190 6.52 8.79 0.58
C GLU A 190 6.38 7.56 1.48
N VAL A 191 7.49 7.04 2.01
CA VAL A 191 7.46 5.85 2.84
C VAL A 191 6.73 6.11 4.15
N SER A 192 6.98 7.25 4.82
CA SER A 192 6.28 7.59 6.06
C SER A 192 4.77 7.75 5.86
N ARG A 193 4.35 8.42 4.78
CA ARG A 193 2.94 8.62 4.43
C ARG A 193 2.19 7.29 4.32
N HIS A 194 2.76 6.34 3.57
CA HIS A 194 2.15 5.02 3.36
C HIS A 194 2.25 4.12 4.59
N LEU A 195 3.31 4.24 5.39
CA LEU A 195 3.42 3.53 6.68
C LEU A 195 2.34 3.98 7.66
N THR A 196 1.97 5.27 7.71
CA THR A 196 0.86 5.74 8.56
C THR A 196 -0.45 5.04 8.20
N VAL A 197 -0.79 4.93 6.91
CA VAL A 197 -1.99 4.18 6.48
C VAL A 197 -1.88 2.71 6.87
N THR A 198 -0.68 2.12 6.71
CA THR A 198 -0.42 0.72 7.05
C THR A 198 -0.60 0.44 8.55
N ASP A 199 -0.16 1.36 9.40
CA ASP A 199 -0.23 1.23 10.85
C ASP A 199 -1.68 1.24 11.37
N ASP A 200 -2.61 1.81 10.59
CA ASP A 200 -4.04 1.91 10.90
C ASP A 200 -4.91 0.79 10.30
N LEU A 201 -4.34 -0.11 9.48
CA LEU A 201 -5.09 -1.24 8.90
C LEU A 201 -5.59 -2.21 9.97
N GLY A 202 -6.79 -2.77 9.85
CA GLY A 202 -7.24 -3.83 10.78
C GLY A 202 -6.30 -5.04 10.77
N ASP A 203 -5.92 -5.49 9.58
CA ASP A 203 -4.99 -6.59 9.34
C ASP A 203 -3.77 -6.11 8.55
N LEU A 204 -2.57 -6.49 9.01
CA LEU A 204 -1.34 -6.24 8.28
C LEU A 204 -1.24 -7.15 7.04
N PRO A 205 -0.50 -6.73 6.00
CA PRO A 205 -0.11 -7.62 4.92
C PRO A 205 0.51 -8.92 5.50
N GLY A 206 -0.06 -10.07 5.13
CA GLY A 206 0.30 -11.36 5.74
C GLY A 206 1.67 -11.90 5.34
N GLU A 207 2.28 -11.34 4.28
CA GLU A 207 3.62 -11.67 3.82
C GLU A 207 4.56 -10.50 4.12
N GLY A 208 5.78 -10.79 4.61
CA GLY A 208 6.83 -9.79 4.75
C GLY A 208 7.43 -9.69 6.15
N SER A 209 8.32 -8.72 6.30
CA SER A 209 9.06 -8.42 7.54
C SER A 209 8.55 -7.16 8.23
N ILE A 210 7.41 -6.61 7.78
CA ILE A 210 6.90 -5.33 8.26
C ILE A 210 6.82 -5.26 9.78
N ALA A 211 6.21 -6.25 10.43
CA ALA A 211 6.10 -6.25 11.87
C ALA A 211 7.48 -6.28 12.55
N THR A 212 8.36 -7.16 12.10
CA THR A 212 9.69 -7.37 12.69
C THR A 212 10.60 -6.15 12.55
N ASP A 213 10.53 -5.43 11.43
CA ASP A 213 11.50 -4.37 11.09
C ASP A 213 10.94 -2.95 11.22
N ARG A 214 9.61 -2.76 11.40
CA ARG A 214 8.95 -1.44 11.44
C ARG A 214 9.64 -0.42 12.34
N ALA A 215 10.06 -0.83 13.53
CA ALA A 215 10.71 0.07 14.49
C ALA A 215 12.09 0.52 14.00
N LEU A 216 12.86 -0.39 13.41
CA LEU A 216 14.17 -0.07 12.83
C LEU A 216 14.03 0.80 11.57
N VAL A 217 13.05 0.50 10.73
CA VAL A 217 12.69 1.30 9.55
C VAL A 217 12.35 2.73 9.95
N GLY A 218 11.50 2.92 10.95
CA GLY A 218 11.18 4.25 11.49
C GLY A 218 12.43 4.99 11.98
N ALA A 219 13.32 4.30 12.71
CA ALA A 219 14.58 4.88 13.18
C ALA A 219 15.52 5.29 12.03
N ARG A 220 15.53 4.58 10.91
CA ARG A 220 16.32 4.94 9.71
C ARG A 220 15.69 6.08 8.91
N LEU A 221 14.36 6.08 8.76
CA LEU A 221 13.64 7.17 8.10
C LEU A 221 13.86 8.50 8.85
N ALA A 222 13.91 8.47 10.18
CA ALA A 222 14.18 9.66 11.01
C ALA A 222 15.59 10.26 10.81
N VAL A 223 16.54 9.52 10.20
CA VAL A 223 17.87 10.03 9.83
C VAL A 223 17.83 10.79 8.50
N LEU A 224 16.85 10.49 7.64
CA LEU A 224 16.68 11.16 6.37
C LEU A 224 16.14 12.58 6.58
N PRO A 225 16.46 13.54 5.68
CA PRO A 225 15.86 14.86 5.74
C PRO A 225 14.33 14.77 5.68
N GLY A 226 13.63 15.57 6.49
CA GLY A 226 12.18 15.70 6.42
C GLY A 226 11.74 16.22 5.05
N ALA A 227 10.73 15.60 4.45
CA ALA A 227 10.04 16.19 3.31
C ALA A 227 9.42 17.54 3.74
N PRO A 228 9.51 18.61 2.91
CA PRO A 228 8.76 19.84 3.16
C PRO A 228 7.27 19.53 3.29
N ALA A 229 6.58 20.18 4.25
CA ALA A 229 5.14 19.95 4.48
C ALA A 229 4.28 20.14 3.21
N ASP A 230 4.69 21.00 2.29
CA ASP A 230 4.00 21.27 1.01
C ASP A 230 4.13 20.15 -0.04
N THR A 231 4.95 19.12 0.20
CA THR A 231 5.12 17.98 -0.72
C THR A 231 4.31 16.75 -0.32
N LEU A 232 3.52 16.82 0.76
CA LEU A 232 2.92 15.66 1.42
C LEU A 232 1.43 15.47 1.14
N THR A 233 0.84 16.20 0.19
CA THR A 233 -0.59 16.07 -0.06
C THR A 233 -0.89 15.03 -1.15
N TRP A 234 -1.84 14.14 -0.86
CA TRP A 234 -2.55 13.30 -1.85
C TRP A 234 -3.49 14.19 -2.69
N ASP A 235 -3.07 15.38 -3.08
CA ASP A 235 -3.92 16.36 -3.76
C ASP A 235 -3.67 16.30 -5.26
N ALA A 236 -3.77 15.09 -5.84
CA ALA A 236 -4.15 15.04 -7.24
C ALA A 236 -5.58 15.60 -7.30
N GLU A 237 -5.71 16.87 -7.70
CA GLU A 237 -7.03 17.46 -7.90
C GLU A 237 -7.83 16.54 -8.84
N PRO A 238 -9.08 16.19 -8.48
CA PRO A 238 -9.89 15.35 -9.33
C PRO A 238 -9.97 15.94 -10.74
N LEU A 239 -9.91 15.09 -11.77
CA LEU A 239 -10.04 15.53 -13.16
C LEU A 239 -11.26 16.43 -13.29
N THR A 240 -11.05 17.63 -13.81
CA THR A 240 -12.15 18.53 -14.10
C THR A 240 -13.04 17.94 -15.20
N GLY A 241 -14.30 18.38 -15.26
CA GLY A 241 -15.21 17.95 -16.32
C GLY A 241 -14.71 18.30 -17.74
N GLU A 242 -13.97 19.40 -17.87
CA GLU A 242 -13.35 19.82 -19.14
C GLU A 242 -12.21 18.88 -19.54
N GLU A 243 -11.29 18.58 -18.63
CA GLU A 243 -10.18 17.64 -18.88
C GLU A 243 -10.71 16.24 -19.20
N ARG A 244 -11.73 15.77 -18.47
CA ARG A 244 -12.40 14.50 -18.76
C ARG A 244 -12.98 14.48 -20.17
N THR A 245 -13.64 15.56 -20.59
CA THR A 245 -14.24 15.68 -21.93
C THR A 245 -13.16 15.68 -23.02
N GLU A 246 -12.07 16.41 -22.81
CA GLU A 246 -10.94 16.43 -23.73
C GLU A 246 -10.28 15.05 -23.84
N LEU A 247 -10.13 14.35 -22.71
CA LEU A 247 -9.50 13.04 -22.68
C LEU A 247 -10.35 11.98 -23.40
N VAL A 248 -11.67 11.98 -23.19
CA VAL A 248 -12.61 11.12 -23.93
C VAL A 248 -12.54 11.43 -25.43
N ARG A 249 -12.52 12.71 -25.82
CA ARG A 249 -12.40 13.09 -27.24
C ARG A 249 -11.09 12.57 -27.84
N ALA A 250 -9.97 12.72 -27.13
CA ALA A 250 -8.68 12.23 -27.57
C ALA A 250 -8.66 10.70 -27.70
N PHE A 251 -9.29 10.00 -26.75
CA PHE A 251 -9.46 8.55 -26.81
C PHE A 251 -10.29 8.13 -28.04
N LEU A 252 -11.44 8.75 -28.29
CA LEU A 252 -12.30 8.38 -29.43
C LEU A 252 -11.64 8.66 -30.79
N ALA A 253 -10.74 9.63 -30.86
CA ALA A 253 -9.93 9.91 -32.05
C ALA A 253 -8.70 9.00 -32.20
N SER A 254 -8.42 8.13 -31.23
CA SER A 254 -7.22 7.30 -31.20
C SER A 254 -7.32 6.07 -32.13
N PRO A 255 -6.18 5.53 -32.61
CA PRO A 255 -6.14 4.26 -33.31
C PRO A 255 -6.76 3.10 -32.53
N GLU A 256 -6.67 3.12 -31.20
CA GLU A 256 -7.20 2.09 -30.30
C GLU A 256 -8.74 2.06 -30.35
N ALA A 257 -9.39 3.23 -30.23
CA ALA A 257 -10.84 3.34 -30.35
C ALA A 257 -11.32 3.00 -31.77
N VAL A 258 -10.52 3.30 -32.80
CA VAL A 258 -10.81 2.91 -34.18
C VAL A 258 -10.76 1.39 -34.36
N ARG A 259 -9.70 0.73 -33.89
CA ARG A 259 -9.56 -0.74 -33.93
C ARG A 259 -10.68 -1.45 -33.18
N ALA A 260 -11.12 -0.88 -32.06
CA ALA A 260 -12.23 -1.41 -31.28
C ALA A 260 -13.61 -1.01 -31.83
N GLY A 261 -13.70 -0.27 -32.94
CA GLY A 261 -14.98 0.17 -33.54
C GLY A 261 -15.80 1.11 -32.67
N LEU A 262 -15.19 1.78 -31.68
CA LEU A 262 -15.86 2.67 -30.73
C LEU A 262 -16.09 4.08 -31.31
N HIS A 263 -15.26 4.49 -32.26
CA HIS A 263 -15.34 5.81 -32.91
C HIS A 263 -16.56 6.02 -33.82
N ALA A 264 -17.24 4.95 -34.23
CA ALA A 264 -18.26 4.96 -35.27
C ALA A 264 -19.61 4.39 -34.80
N LEU A 265 -19.83 4.33 -33.48
CA LEU A 265 -21.12 3.97 -32.91
C LEU A 265 -22.16 5.04 -33.30
N ASP A 266 -23.29 4.61 -33.85
CA ASP A 266 -24.35 5.48 -34.39
C ASP A 266 -25.69 5.34 -33.64
N GLY A 267 -25.86 4.27 -32.85
CA GLY A 267 -27.03 4.07 -32.00
C GLY A 267 -26.96 4.86 -30.69
N ASP A 268 -28.04 5.58 -30.34
CA ASP A 268 -28.16 6.33 -29.08
C ASP A 268 -27.91 5.46 -27.85
N ALA A 269 -28.40 4.20 -27.86
CA ALA A 269 -28.19 3.24 -26.78
C ALA A 269 -26.72 2.80 -26.66
N GLU A 270 -26.05 2.48 -27.78
CA GLU A 270 -24.64 2.09 -27.77
C GLU A 270 -23.73 3.25 -27.32
N LEU A 271 -24.08 4.48 -27.71
CA LEU A 271 -23.39 5.68 -27.23
C LEU A 271 -23.60 5.88 -25.73
N ALA A 272 -24.81 5.64 -25.21
CA ALA A 272 -25.08 5.72 -23.77
C ALA A 272 -24.22 4.70 -22.99
N SER A 273 -24.22 3.43 -23.41
CA SER A 273 -23.39 2.38 -22.79
C SER A 273 -21.88 2.69 -22.86
N LEU A 274 -21.41 3.27 -23.98
CA LEU A 274 -20.01 3.69 -24.10
C LEU A 274 -19.65 4.76 -23.07
N HIS A 275 -20.46 5.80 -22.94
CA HIS A 275 -20.21 6.88 -21.97
C HIS A 275 -20.33 6.38 -20.54
N PHE A 276 -21.28 5.48 -20.27
CA PHE A 276 -21.41 4.83 -18.97
C PHE A 276 -20.17 4.00 -18.63
N CYS A 277 -19.73 3.12 -19.53
CA CYS A 277 -18.51 2.31 -19.36
C CYS A 277 -17.27 3.19 -19.11
N LEU A 278 -17.07 4.25 -19.90
CA LEU A 278 -15.98 5.20 -19.68
C LEU A 278 -16.11 5.89 -18.32
N GLY A 279 -17.32 6.22 -17.88
CA GLY A 279 -17.59 6.72 -16.53
C GLY A 279 -17.09 5.78 -15.44
N LEU A 280 -17.39 4.48 -15.55
CA LEU A 280 -16.91 3.47 -14.60
C LEU A 280 -15.38 3.42 -14.54
N LEU A 281 -14.68 3.58 -15.67
CA LEU A 281 -13.21 3.61 -15.69
C LEU A 281 -12.67 4.83 -14.93
N PHE A 282 -13.27 6.01 -15.12
CA PHE A 282 -12.87 7.22 -14.39
C PHE A 282 -13.19 7.13 -12.90
N ASP A 283 -14.37 6.63 -12.54
CA ASP A 283 -14.80 6.47 -11.16
C ASP A 283 -13.92 5.45 -10.42
N HIS A 284 -13.49 4.39 -11.10
CA HIS A 284 -12.52 3.45 -10.55
C HIS A 284 -11.16 4.13 -10.33
N ALA A 285 -10.64 4.85 -11.32
CA ALA A 285 -9.36 5.57 -11.19
C ALA A 285 -9.39 6.63 -10.06
N ALA A 286 -10.52 7.32 -9.90
CA ALA A 286 -10.73 8.31 -8.84
C ALA A 286 -10.86 7.68 -7.44
N SER A 287 -10.98 6.36 -7.34
CA SER A 287 -11.02 5.66 -6.04
C SER A 287 -9.63 5.43 -5.44
N PHE A 288 -8.56 5.61 -6.21
CA PHE A 288 -7.19 5.51 -5.72
C PHE A 288 -6.76 6.82 -5.05
N PRO A 289 -5.93 6.75 -3.99
CA PRO A 289 -5.38 7.95 -3.34
C PRO A 289 -4.57 8.87 -4.29
N ASP A 290 -3.74 8.31 -5.19
CA ASP A 290 -3.07 9.05 -6.27
C ASP A 290 -3.85 8.81 -7.58
N ALA A 291 -5.01 9.47 -7.72
CA ALA A 291 -5.91 9.28 -8.85
C ALA A 291 -5.25 9.68 -10.19
N ASP A 292 -5.04 8.70 -11.07
CA ASP A 292 -4.58 8.89 -12.45
C ASP A 292 -5.43 8.03 -13.39
N PRO A 293 -6.29 8.63 -14.25
CA PRO A 293 -7.14 7.88 -15.17
C PRO A 293 -6.38 7.12 -16.26
N LEU A 294 -5.09 7.42 -16.44
CA LEU A 294 -4.20 6.76 -17.38
C LEU A 294 -3.38 5.64 -16.73
N ARG A 295 -3.41 5.47 -15.40
CA ARG A 295 -2.68 4.43 -14.68
C ARG A 295 -3.42 3.10 -14.70
N TRP A 296 -3.23 2.36 -15.79
CA TRP A 296 -3.77 1.01 -15.95
C TRP A 296 -2.65 -0.03 -16.03
N SER A 297 -2.92 -1.19 -15.43
CA SER A 297 -2.03 -2.35 -15.39
C SER A 297 -2.87 -3.64 -15.40
N PRO A 298 -2.26 -4.82 -15.54
CA PRO A 298 -2.95 -6.09 -15.34
C PRO A 298 -3.65 -6.19 -13.97
N ALA A 299 -2.99 -5.70 -12.91
CA ALA A 299 -3.54 -5.74 -11.55
C ALA A 299 -4.74 -4.80 -11.39
N VAL A 300 -4.62 -3.55 -11.88
CA VAL A 300 -5.72 -2.58 -11.84
C VAL A 300 -6.92 -3.06 -12.66
N ALA A 301 -6.70 -3.65 -13.84
CA ALA A 301 -7.77 -4.27 -14.63
C ALA A 301 -8.48 -5.40 -13.87
N GLY A 302 -7.73 -6.22 -13.13
CA GLY A 302 -8.29 -7.26 -12.25
C GLY A 302 -9.12 -6.68 -11.11
N LEU A 303 -8.60 -5.66 -10.41
CA LEU A 303 -9.34 -4.95 -9.34
C LEU A 303 -10.64 -4.34 -9.86
N PHE A 304 -10.62 -3.80 -11.08
CA PHE A 304 -11.80 -3.24 -11.73
C PHE A 304 -12.82 -4.31 -12.10
N LEU A 305 -12.43 -5.28 -12.94
CA LEU A 305 -13.34 -6.25 -13.53
C LEU A 305 -13.85 -7.30 -12.54
N LEU A 306 -13.04 -7.70 -11.55
CA LEU A 306 -13.41 -8.82 -10.67
C LEU A 306 -13.99 -8.37 -9.32
N ASP A 307 -13.92 -7.08 -8.98
CA ASP A 307 -14.39 -6.62 -7.67
C ASP A 307 -15.09 -5.25 -7.72
N TRP A 308 -14.39 -4.18 -8.11
CA TRP A 308 -14.90 -2.81 -7.99
C TRP A 308 -16.23 -2.61 -8.74
N VAL A 309 -16.29 -3.04 -10.01
CA VAL A 309 -17.48 -2.82 -10.85
C VAL A 309 -18.72 -3.50 -10.29
N HIS A 310 -18.58 -4.71 -9.77
CA HIS A 310 -19.69 -5.46 -9.20
C HIS A 310 -20.20 -4.87 -7.88
N ARG A 311 -19.34 -4.19 -7.12
CA ARG A 311 -19.71 -3.55 -5.85
C ARG A 311 -20.28 -2.14 -6.04
N ARG A 312 -19.96 -1.48 -7.15
CA ARG A 312 -20.22 -0.04 -7.35
C ARG A 312 -21.21 0.27 -8.46
N ALA A 313 -21.41 -0.63 -9.41
CA ALA A 313 -22.29 -0.41 -10.55
C ALA A 313 -23.27 -1.57 -10.76
N VAL A 314 -24.46 -1.24 -11.27
CA VAL A 314 -25.37 -2.21 -11.88
C VAL A 314 -25.20 -2.07 -13.38
N LEU A 315 -24.84 -3.15 -14.05
CA LEU A 315 -24.69 -3.19 -15.51
C LEU A 315 -25.94 -3.84 -16.10
N ASP A 316 -26.48 -3.28 -17.17
CA ASP A 316 -27.39 -4.04 -18.02
C ASP A 316 -26.60 -5.01 -18.92
N MET A 317 -27.30 -5.73 -19.82
CA MET A 317 -26.67 -6.70 -20.70
C MET A 317 -25.75 -6.04 -21.74
N ASP A 318 -26.13 -4.86 -22.23
CA ASP A 318 -25.41 -4.14 -23.27
C ASP A 318 -24.14 -3.51 -22.69
N ASP A 319 -24.23 -2.92 -21.50
CA ASP A 319 -23.10 -2.43 -20.71
C ASP A 319 -22.11 -3.54 -20.38
N ALA A 320 -22.60 -4.68 -19.89
CA ALA A 320 -21.74 -5.82 -19.55
C ALA A 320 -21.05 -6.40 -20.79
N ALA A 321 -21.71 -6.42 -21.96
CA ALA A 321 -21.11 -6.84 -23.22
C ALA A 321 -20.09 -5.81 -23.75
N MET A 322 -20.34 -4.51 -23.54
CA MET A 322 -19.49 -3.43 -24.04
C MET A 322 -18.25 -3.19 -23.19
N LEU A 323 -18.34 -3.35 -21.86
CA LEU A 323 -17.33 -2.93 -20.90
C LEU A 323 -15.93 -3.53 -21.18
N PRO A 324 -15.75 -4.85 -21.43
CA PRO A 324 -14.43 -5.39 -21.73
C PRO A 324 -13.79 -4.79 -22.98
N ARG A 325 -14.59 -4.53 -24.03
CA ARG A 325 -14.13 -3.92 -25.28
C ARG A 325 -13.65 -2.48 -25.05
N VAL A 326 -14.40 -1.71 -24.26
CA VAL A 326 -14.03 -0.33 -23.89
C VAL A 326 -12.77 -0.34 -23.04
N LEU A 327 -12.67 -1.21 -22.04
CA LEU A 327 -11.51 -1.32 -21.17
C LEU A 327 -10.23 -1.67 -21.94
N ARG A 328 -10.25 -2.67 -22.83
CA ARG A 328 -9.09 -3.03 -23.67
C ARG A 328 -8.61 -1.86 -24.52
N ALA A 329 -9.54 -1.17 -25.19
CA ALA A 329 -9.21 0.00 -26.00
C ALA A 329 -8.65 1.15 -25.15
N TRP A 330 -9.26 1.42 -24.00
CA TRP A 330 -8.85 2.48 -23.09
C TRP A 330 -7.46 2.23 -22.49
N THR A 331 -7.20 1.03 -21.98
CA THR A 331 -5.91 0.67 -21.37
C THR A 331 -4.77 0.73 -22.37
N ALA A 332 -4.99 0.30 -23.62
CA ALA A 332 -4.01 0.48 -24.70
C ALA A 332 -3.73 1.96 -24.99
N PHE A 333 -4.78 2.78 -25.08
CA PHE A 333 -4.64 4.23 -25.30
C PHE A 333 -3.89 4.90 -24.15
N ALA A 334 -4.25 4.57 -22.91
CA ALA A 334 -3.63 5.09 -21.71
C ALA A 334 -2.15 4.69 -21.63
N GLY A 335 -1.83 3.42 -21.94
CA GLY A 335 -0.47 2.92 -21.98
C GLY A 335 0.41 3.65 -23.00
N HIS A 336 -0.07 3.81 -24.24
CA HIS A 336 0.66 4.58 -25.26
C HIS A 336 0.81 6.06 -24.88
N ARG A 337 -0.23 6.66 -24.27
CA ARG A 337 -0.19 8.06 -23.82
C ARG A 337 0.81 8.30 -22.68
N ARG A 338 1.00 7.31 -21.81
CA ARG A 338 2.03 7.31 -20.75
C ARG A 338 3.41 6.89 -21.26
N GLY A 339 3.54 6.49 -22.52
CA GLY A 339 4.80 6.04 -23.11
C GLY A 339 5.27 4.68 -22.58
N LEU A 340 4.34 3.80 -22.18
CA LEU A 340 4.67 2.45 -21.75
C LEU A 340 5.26 1.63 -22.90
N PRO A 341 6.18 0.68 -22.62
CA PRO A 341 6.65 -0.26 -23.63
C PRO A 341 5.50 -1.07 -24.23
N GLU A 342 5.57 -1.40 -25.52
CA GLU A 342 4.56 -2.22 -26.22
C GLU A 342 4.29 -3.57 -25.54
N GLN A 343 5.32 -4.15 -24.93
CA GLN A 343 5.17 -5.38 -24.14
C GLN A 343 4.26 -5.17 -22.93
N ALA A 344 4.34 -4.01 -22.26
CA ALA A 344 3.50 -3.70 -21.12
C ALA A 344 2.03 -3.57 -21.54
N VAL A 345 1.79 -2.82 -22.63
CA VAL A 345 0.45 -2.65 -23.21
C VAL A 345 -0.15 -4.00 -23.62
N SER A 346 0.65 -4.83 -24.30
CA SER A 346 0.22 -6.18 -24.72
C SER A 346 -0.11 -7.08 -23.53
N ARG A 347 0.70 -7.07 -22.46
CA ARG A 347 0.42 -7.85 -21.25
C ARG A 347 -0.86 -7.40 -20.54
N THR A 348 -1.16 -6.10 -20.52
CA THR A 348 -2.44 -5.60 -19.98
C THR A 348 -3.62 -6.09 -20.81
N ASP A 349 -3.51 -6.04 -22.15
CA ASP A 349 -4.56 -6.52 -23.05
C ASP A 349 -4.83 -8.03 -22.88
N GLU A 350 -3.75 -8.84 -22.85
CA GLU A 350 -3.81 -10.29 -22.60
C GLU A 350 -4.46 -10.61 -21.25
N ALA A 351 -4.04 -9.91 -20.18
CA ALA A 351 -4.61 -10.09 -18.85
C ALA A 351 -6.11 -9.76 -18.83
N ILE A 352 -6.54 -8.67 -19.47
CA ILE A 352 -7.96 -8.33 -19.58
C ILE A 352 -8.72 -9.46 -20.27
N GLU A 353 -8.20 -9.98 -21.39
CA GLU A 353 -8.83 -11.08 -22.12
C GLU A 353 -9.00 -12.35 -21.26
N GLU A 354 -8.01 -12.68 -20.44
CA GLU A 354 -8.07 -13.80 -19.49
C GLU A 354 -9.10 -13.57 -18.36
N LEU A 355 -9.34 -12.31 -17.96
CA LEU A 355 -10.29 -11.94 -16.90
C LEU A 355 -11.75 -11.95 -17.36
N VAL A 356 -12.03 -11.78 -18.66
CA VAL A 356 -13.39 -11.66 -19.21
C VAL A 356 -14.33 -12.81 -18.84
N PRO A 357 -13.93 -14.10 -18.93
CA PRO A 357 -14.81 -15.20 -18.55
C PRO A 357 -15.26 -15.15 -17.08
N GLU A 358 -14.36 -14.77 -16.17
CA GLU A 358 -14.68 -14.66 -14.75
C GLU A 358 -15.55 -13.43 -14.47
N PHE A 359 -15.29 -12.30 -15.13
CA PHE A 359 -16.18 -11.14 -15.10
C PHE A 359 -17.62 -11.50 -15.53
N ALA A 360 -17.78 -12.24 -16.62
CA ALA A 360 -19.10 -12.69 -17.09
C ALA A 360 -19.79 -13.63 -16.09
N ARG A 361 -19.02 -14.51 -15.44
CA ARG A 361 -19.52 -15.36 -14.36
C ARG A 361 -20.01 -14.52 -13.18
N LEU A 362 -19.19 -13.59 -12.67
CA LEU A 362 -19.52 -12.74 -11.54
C LEU A 362 -20.71 -11.81 -11.81
N TYR A 363 -20.79 -11.27 -13.02
CA TYR A 363 -21.94 -10.50 -13.49
C TYR A 363 -23.23 -11.31 -13.41
N SER A 364 -23.22 -12.55 -13.93
CA SER A 364 -24.40 -13.42 -14.00
C SER A 364 -24.81 -14.00 -12.64
N THR A 365 -23.85 -14.33 -11.76
CA THR A 365 -24.14 -14.88 -10.42
C THR A 365 -24.51 -13.81 -9.40
N GLY A 366 -24.01 -12.58 -9.58
CA GLY A 366 -24.17 -11.50 -8.61
C GLY A 366 -23.41 -11.72 -7.29
N GLU A 367 -22.51 -12.70 -7.24
CA GLU A 367 -21.79 -13.13 -6.02
C GLU A 367 -21.01 -12.00 -5.33
N ARG A 368 -20.50 -11.05 -6.12
CA ARG A 368 -19.68 -9.92 -5.65
C ARG A 368 -20.46 -8.61 -5.46
N ARG A 369 -21.78 -8.62 -5.64
CA ARG A 369 -22.60 -7.41 -5.50
C ARG A 369 -22.61 -6.92 -4.06
N SER A 370 -22.49 -5.61 -3.87
CA SER A 370 -22.79 -5.02 -2.57
C SER A 370 -24.29 -5.14 -2.26
N PRO A 371 -24.72 -5.07 -0.98
CA PRO A 371 -26.16 -5.09 -0.65
C PRO A 371 -26.97 -4.03 -1.40
N ALA A 372 -26.42 -2.82 -1.54
CA ALA A 372 -27.05 -1.74 -2.29
C ALA A 372 -27.17 -2.05 -3.79
N THR A 373 -26.08 -2.53 -4.40
CA THR A 373 -26.07 -2.93 -5.82
C THR A 373 -27.02 -4.10 -6.08
N ALA A 374 -27.12 -5.05 -5.16
CA ALA A 374 -28.07 -6.17 -5.26
C ALA A 374 -29.52 -5.68 -5.21
N ALA A 375 -29.84 -4.72 -4.34
CA ALA A 375 -31.16 -4.12 -4.26
C ALA A 375 -31.53 -3.37 -5.56
N VAL A 376 -30.63 -2.56 -6.11
CA VAL A 376 -30.86 -1.85 -7.39
C VAL A 376 -31.01 -2.83 -8.55
N ALA A 377 -30.17 -3.87 -8.62
CA ALA A 377 -30.31 -4.90 -9.65
C ALA A 377 -31.65 -5.65 -9.57
N GLN A 378 -32.19 -5.85 -8.37
CA GLN A 378 -33.52 -6.43 -8.19
C GLN A 378 -34.62 -5.47 -8.65
N LEU A 379 -34.52 -4.18 -8.38
CA LEU A 379 -35.46 -3.16 -8.89
C LEU A 379 -35.52 -3.19 -10.41
N MET A 380 -34.36 -3.20 -11.07
CA MET A 380 -34.29 -3.27 -12.54
C MET A 380 -34.84 -4.59 -13.08
N ALA A 381 -34.57 -5.72 -12.41
CA ALA A 381 -35.14 -7.03 -12.78
C ALA A 381 -36.67 -7.06 -12.65
N ASP A 382 -37.23 -6.29 -11.72
CA ASP A 382 -38.68 -6.11 -11.55
C ASP A 382 -39.27 -5.11 -12.58
N GLY A 383 -38.45 -4.57 -13.49
CA GLY A 383 -38.86 -3.62 -14.52
C GLY A 383 -39.03 -2.19 -14.04
N VAL A 384 -38.42 -1.84 -12.90
CA VAL A 384 -38.44 -0.49 -12.34
C VAL A 384 -37.19 0.25 -12.78
N ASP A 385 -37.39 1.40 -13.39
CA ASP A 385 -36.31 2.34 -13.66
C ASP A 385 -35.94 3.07 -12.36
N PRO A 386 -34.73 2.87 -11.80
CA PRO A 386 -34.31 3.53 -10.57
C PRO A 386 -34.15 5.06 -10.71
N ASP A 387 -34.02 5.57 -11.94
CA ASP A 387 -33.91 7.01 -12.24
C ASP A 387 -35.28 7.68 -12.45
N ASP A 388 -36.38 6.91 -12.41
CA ASP A 388 -37.75 7.41 -12.39
C ASP A 388 -38.32 7.38 -10.96
N PRO A 389 -38.40 8.54 -10.26
CA PRO A 389 -38.91 8.61 -8.90
C PRO A 389 -40.33 8.08 -8.74
N ALA A 390 -41.17 8.19 -9.78
CA ALA A 390 -42.56 7.72 -9.73
C ALA A 390 -42.64 6.19 -9.83
N ALA A 391 -41.80 5.56 -10.64
CA ALA A 391 -41.70 4.10 -10.74
C ALA A 391 -41.13 3.49 -9.45
N LEU A 392 -40.12 4.14 -8.86
CA LEU A 392 -39.52 3.74 -7.60
C LEU A 392 -40.52 3.83 -6.42
N ASP A 393 -41.23 4.94 -6.28
CA ASP A 393 -42.25 5.12 -5.24
C ASP A 393 -43.39 4.10 -5.36
N ALA A 394 -43.83 3.81 -6.59
CA ALA A 394 -44.86 2.81 -6.85
C ALA A 394 -44.41 1.39 -6.47
N TRP A 395 -43.15 1.03 -6.73
CA TRP A 395 -42.59 -0.26 -6.33
C TRP A 395 -42.41 -0.38 -4.81
N ILE A 396 -41.97 0.69 -4.14
CA ILE A 396 -41.84 0.75 -2.68
C ILE A 396 -43.21 0.57 -2.01
N GLU A 397 -44.25 1.23 -2.52
CA GLU A 397 -45.63 1.05 -2.07
C GLU A 397 -46.11 -0.39 -2.25
N ALA A 398 -45.84 -1.00 -3.42
CA ALA A 398 -46.25 -2.36 -3.75
C ALA A 398 -45.51 -3.44 -2.94
N ASN A 399 -44.25 -3.19 -2.55
CA ASN A 399 -43.40 -4.15 -1.84
C ASN A 399 -43.24 -3.86 -0.33
N ARG A 400 -44.01 -2.89 0.20
CA ARG A 400 -43.94 -2.45 1.60
C ARG A 400 -44.09 -3.58 2.61
N GLN A 401 -44.92 -4.59 2.33
CA GLN A 401 -45.11 -5.75 3.20
C GLN A 401 -43.89 -6.68 3.20
N ARG A 402 -43.16 -6.78 2.08
CA ARG A 402 -41.96 -7.62 1.94
C ARG A 402 -40.72 -6.99 2.57
N LEU A 403 -40.63 -5.66 2.53
CA LEU A 403 -39.54 -4.88 3.15
C LEU A 403 -39.68 -4.78 4.68
N GLY A 404 -40.88 -4.99 5.22
CA GLY A 404 -41.15 -4.95 6.67
C GLY A 404 -40.75 -6.21 7.44
N ASP A 405 -40.53 -7.34 6.75
CA ASP A 405 -40.25 -8.65 7.36
C ASP A 405 -38.73 -8.97 7.47
N ASP A 406 -37.85 -8.16 6.86
CA ASP A 406 -36.38 -8.33 6.89
C ASP A 406 -35.68 -7.54 8.02
N THR A 407 -36.39 -7.24 9.11
CA THR A 407 -35.74 -6.72 10.34
C THR A 407 -35.57 -7.81 11.38
N PRO A 408 -34.32 -8.24 11.66
CA PRO A 408 -33.85 -8.47 13.01
C PRO A 408 -33.13 -7.23 13.57
#